data_AF-A0A973DDW1-F1
#
_entry.id   AF-A0A973DDW1-F1
#
_cell.length_a   1.000
_cell.length_b   1.000
_cell.length_c   1.000
_cell.angle_alpha   90.00
_cell.angle_beta   90.00
_cell.angle_gamma   90.00
#
_symmetry.space_group_name_H-M   'P 1'
#
loop_
_entity.id
_entity.type
_entity.pdbx_description
1 polymer ?
#
loop_
_entity_poly.entity_id
_entity_poly.type
_entity_poly.pdbx_seq_one_letter_code
_entity_poly.pdbx_strand_id
1 'polypeptide(L)'
;MWFITTLKEPYKFYNKNGIPILVSEIEWTNCIYDADGDVVGECSPSVIKNNQQALLALVGAGVFGFPSKSEAKEFAKGLKLKTWNYLQLG
;
A
#
# COMPACT_ATOMS: atom_id res chain seq x y z
N MET A 1 -5.91 9.10 0.23
CA MET A 1 -6.13 7.94 1.11
C MET A 1 -4.90 7.70 1.98
N TRP A 2 -5.08 7.22 3.21
CA TRP A 2 -4.01 6.98 4.17
C TRP A 2 -3.75 5.50 4.38
N PHE A 3 -2.49 5.11 4.52
CA PHE A 3 -2.06 3.73 4.75
C PHE A 3 -1.14 3.67 5.97
N ILE A 4 -1.22 2.56 6.71
CA ILE A 4 -0.38 2.31 7.87
C ILE A 4 0.69 1.31 7.46
N THR A 5 1.95 1.63 7.73
CA THR A 5 3.07 0.71 7.53
C THR A 5 4.01 0.70 8.73
N THR A 6 4.81 -0.35 8.89
CA THR A 6 5.85 -0.40 9.92
C THR A 6 7.00 0.56 9.59
N LEU A 7 7.66 1.07 10.63
CA LEU A 7 8.79 2.00 10.51
C LEU A 7 10.11 1.31 10.13
N LYS A 8 10.23 0.01 10.38
CA LYS A 8 11.44 -0.78 10.16
C LYS A 8 11.11 -2.10 9.50
N GLU A 9 12.11 -2.69 8.87
CA GLU A 9 12.01 -4.00 8.26
C GLU A 9 11.66 -5.10 9.28
N PRO A 10 10.90 -6.13 8.86
CA PRO A 10 10.24 -6.21 7.54
C PRO A 10 9.06 -5.24 7.43
N TYR A 11 9.00 -4.51 6.30
CA TYR A 11 7.93 -3.54 6.05
C TYR A 11 6.60 -4.26 5.84
N LYS A 12 5.56 -3.81 6.55
CA LYS A 12 4.23 -4.43 6.56
C LYS A 12 3.14 -3.39 6.47
N PHE A 13 2.19 -3.63 5.59
CA PHE A 13 0.87 -3.01 5.61
C PHE A 13 -0.12 -3.88 6.41
N TYR A 14 -1.36 -3.42 6.54
CA TYR A 14 -2.40 -4.12 7.30
C TYR A 14 -3.70 -4.18 6.50
N ASN A 15 -4.38 -5.32 6.55
CA ASN A 15 -5.75 -5.42 6.10
C ASN A 15 -6.73 -4.89 7.17
N LYS A 16 -8.03 -4.88 6.84
CA LYS A 16 -9.09 -4.36 7.73
C LYS A 16 -9.22 -5.09 9.06
N ASN A 17 -8.68 -6.31 9.18
CA ASN A 17 -8.71 -7.13 10.38
C ASN A 17 -7.43 -6.98 11.23
N GLY A 18 -6.49 -6.12 10.81
CA GLY A 18 -5.20 -5.95 11.48
C GLY A 18 -4.21 -7.07 11.23
N ILE A 19 -4.45 -7.91 10.21
CA ILE A 19 -3.50 -8.94 9.78
C ILE A 19 -2.43 -8.25 8.92
N PRO A 20 -1.13 -8.47 9.20
CA PRO A 20 -0.05 -7.86 8.43
C PRO A 20 0.04 -8.48 7.02
N ILE A 21 0.34 -7.63 6.05
CA ILE A 21 0.69 -7.99 4.66
C ILE A 21 2.12 -7.49 4.43
N LEU A 22 3.05 -8.39 4.10
CA LEU A 22 4.45 -7.99 3.86
C LEU A 22 4.55 -7.22 2.55
N VAL A 23 5.39 -6.19 2.51
CA VAL A 23 5.67 -5.43 1.27
C VAL A 23 6.22 -6.33 0.16
N SER A 24 6.94 -7.39 0.52
CA SER A 24 7.46 -8.39 -0.42
C SER A 24 6.38 -9.34 -0.99
N GLU A 25 5.20 -9.41 -0.37
CA GLU A 25 4.06 -10.21 -0.83
C GLU A 25 3.12 -9.40 -1.74
N ILE A 26 3.34 -8.10 -1.86
CA ILE A 26 2.54 -7.23 -2.72
C ILE A 26 3.04 -7.39 -4.15
N GLU A 27 2.16 -7.81 -5.04
CA GLU A 27 2.44 -7.85 -6.47
C GLU A 27 2.48 -6.43 -7.02
N TRP A 28 3.69 -5.88 -7.07
CA TRP A 28 3.95 -4.61 -7.72
C TRP A 28 3.83 -4.79 -9.24
N THR A 29 3.25 -3.81 -9.92
CA THR A 29 3.01 -3.95 -11.37
C THR A 29 4.31 -3.87 -12.17
N ASN A 30 4.44 -4.74 -13.18
CA ASN A 30 5.42 -4.62 -14.25
C ASN A 30 4.88 -3.78 -15.41
N CYS A 31 3.57 -3.54 -15.47
CA CYS A 31 2.93 -2.95 -16.63
C CYS A 31 3.22 -1.45 -16.74
N ILE A 32 3.60 -1.03 -17.93
CA ILE A 32 3.68 0.36 -18.38
C ILE A 32 2.34 0.67 -19.03
N TYR A 33 1.71 1.75 -18.57
CA TYR A 33 0.44 2.22 -19.12
C TYR A 33 0.68 3.53 -19.86
N ASP A 34 -0.04 3.75 -20.95
CA ASP A 34 -0.08 5.04 -21.63
C ASP A 34 -1.03 6.03 -20.91
N ALA A 35 -1.29 7.17 -21.55
CA ALA A 35 -2.15 8.22 -21.01
C ALA A 35 -3.63 7.81 -20.93
N ASP A 36 -4.05 6.82 -21.73
CA ASP A 36 -5.42 6.32 -21.80
C ASP A 36 -5.67 5.17 -20.82
N GLY A 37 -4.59 4.66 -20.20
CA GLY A 37 -4.63 3.58 -19.21
C GLY A 37 -4.53 2.20 -19.84
N ASP A 38 -4.12 2.10 -21.10
CA ASP A 38 -3.86 0.84 -21.78
C ASP A 38 -2.44 0.35 -21.51
N VAL A 39 -2.26 -0.98 -21.40
CA VAL A 39 -0.94 -1.58 -21.18
C VAL A 39 -0.13 -1.52 -22.47
N VAL A 40 0.97 -0.77 -22.47
CA VAL A 40 1.87 -0.57 -23.63
C VAL A 40 3.23 -1.24 -23.45
N GLY A 41 3.47 -1.91 -22.33
CA GLY A 41 4.68 -2.70 -22.13
C GLY A 41 4.81 -3.26 -20.73
N GLU A 42 5.86 -4.04 -20.50
CA GLU A 42 6.23 -4.57 -19.19
C GLU A 42 7.68 -4.20 -18.85
N CYS A 43 7.97 -3.98 -17.57
CA CYS A 43 9.30 -3.68 -17.06
C CYS A 43 9.69 -4.64 -15.95
N SER A 44 10.99 -4.91 -15.85
CA SER A 44 11.61 -5.65 -14.75
C SER A 44 12.78 -4.83 -14.21
N PRO A 45 12.86 -4.56 -12.89
CA PRO A 45 11.94 -5.01 -11.84
C PRO A 45 10.59 -4.28 -11.85
N SER A 46 9.59 -4.85 -11.17
CA SER A 46 8.29 -4.23 -10.93
C SER A 46 8.44 -2.84 -10.32
N VAL A 47 7.71 -1.86 -10.86
CA VAL A 47 7.76 -0.48 -10.37
C VAL A 47 6.39 0.16 -10.38
N ILE A 48 6.10 0.90 -9.30
CA ILE A 48 5.00 1.85 -9.25
C ILE A 48 5.45 3.16 -9.91
N LYS A 49 4.75 3.60 -10.95
CA LYS A 49 5.02 4.86 -11.65
C LYS A 49 4.21 6.03 -11.10
N ASN A 50 3.05 5.77 -10.50
CA ASN A 50 2.17 6.82 -9.99
C ASN A 50 1.32 6.35 -8.80
N ASN A 51 0.65 7.30 -8.15
CA ASN A 51 -0.19 7.04 -6.98
C ASN A 51 -1.36 6.09 -7.27
N GLN A 52 -1.92 6.12 -8.49
CA GLN A 52 -3.04 5.26 -8.88
C GLN A 52 -2.61 3.79 -8.96
N GLN A 53 -1.44 3.50 -9.53
CA GLN A 53 -0.86 2.16 -9.56
C GLN A 53 -0.53 1.64 -8.15
N ALA A 54 0.04 2.49 -7.28
CA ALA A 54 0.26 2.12 -5.89
C ALA A 54 -1.06 1.76 -5.19
N LEU A 55 -2.10 2.57 -5.39
CA LEU A 55 -3.41 2.32 -4.82
C LEU A 55 -3.99 0.99 -5.29
N LEU A 56 -3.92 0.70 -6.60
CA LEU A 56 -4.40 -0.56 -7.17
C LEU A 56 -3.64 -1.77 -6.61
N ALA A 57 -2.30 -1.70 -6.51
CA ALA A 57 -1.48 -2.78 -5.96
C ALA A 57 -1.80 -3.04 -4.47
N LEU A 58 -1.92 -1.98 -3.67
CA LEU A 58 -2.25 -2.09 -2.25
C LEU A 58 -3.65 -2.70 -2.04
N VAL A 59 -4.65 -2.19 -2.75
CA VAL A 59 -6.03 -2.71 -2.67
C VAL A 59 -6.11 -4.14 -3.17
N GLY A 60 -5.44 -4.46 -4.28
CA GLY A 60 -5.35 -5.82 -4.83
C GLY A 60 -4.72 -6.81 -3.85
N ALA A 61 -3.70 -6.39 -3.09
CA ALA A 61 -3.10 -7.18 -2.01
C ALA A 61 -3.96 -7.25 -0.73
N GLY A 62 -5.14 -6.60 -0.71
CA GLY A 62 -6.02 -6.59 0.45
C GLY A 62 -5.60 -5.61 1.56
N VAL A 63 -4.70 -4.69 1.28
CA VAL A 63 -4.32 -3.62 2.21
C VAL A 63 -5.51 -2.68 2.41
N PHE A 64 -5.76 -2.32 3.65
CA PHE A 64 -6.84 -1.41 4.00
C PHE A 64 -6.35 0.04 4.03
N GLY A 65 -6.98 0.88 3.22
CA GLY A 65 -6.75 2.32 3.20
C GLY A 65 -7.81 3.08 3.99
N PHE A 66 -7.38 4.15 4.65
CA PHE A 66 -8.21 4.98 5.52
C PHE A 66 -8.54 6.32 4.83
N PRO A 67 -9.79 6.82 4.95
CA PRO A 67 -10.18 8.14 4.49
C PRO A 67 -9.32 9.26 5.11
N SER A 68 -9.01 9.16 6.41
CA SER A 68 -8.27 10.17 7.16
C SER A 68 -7.08 9.61 7.93
N LYS A 69 -6.08 10.46 8.20
CA LYS A 69 -4.95 10.11 9.08
C LYS A 69 -5.42 9.77 10.50
N SER A 70 -6.51 10.39 10.96
CA SER A 70 -7.07 10.18 12.29
C SER A 70 -7.59 8.74 12.42
N GLU A 71 -8.37 8.27 11.46
CA GLU A 71 -8.86 6.89 11.43
C GLU A 71 -7.72 5.87 11.36
N ALA A 72 -6.69 6.16 10.55
CA ALA A 72 -5.50 5.32 10.49
C ALA A 72 -4.80 5.23 11.87
N LYS A 73 -4.70 6.34 12.61
CA LYS A 73 -4.12 6.35 13.96
C LYS A 73 -4.96 5.56 14.96
N GLU A 74 -6.28 5.70 14.94
CA GLU A 74 -7.17 4.95 15.83
C GLU A 74 -7.05 3.45 15.58
N PHE A 75 -7.03 3.02 14.31
CA PHE A 75 -6.79 1.62 13.96
C PHE A 75 -5.43 1.13 14.47
N ALA A 76 -4.37 1.92 14.29
CA ALA A 76 -3.01 1.56 14.69
C ALA A 76 -2.86 1.34 16.21
N LYS A 77 -3.69 1.97 17.05
CA LYS A 77 -3.71 1.74 18.51
C LYS A 77 -4.16 0.32 18.87
N GLY A 78 -5.01 -0.30 18.04
CA GLY A 78 -5.49 -1.67 18.24
C GLY A 78 -4.47 -2.75 17.84
N LEU A 79 -3.38 -2.35 17.17
CA LEU A 79 -2.34 -3.27 16.71
C LEU A 79 -1.28 -3.47 17.80
N LYS A 80 -0.66 -4.67 17.86
CA LYS A 80 0.32 -5.05 18.90
C LYS A 80 1.67 -4.31 18.82
N LEU A 81 1.92 -3.56 17.75
CA LEU A 81 3.18 -2.84 17.52
C LEU A 81 3.04 -1.36 17.91
N LYS A 82 4.15 -0.76 18.35
CA LYS A 82 4.17 0.59 18.95
C LYS A 82 4.62 1.70 18.01
N THR A 83 5.12 1.36 16.81
CA THR A 83 5.76 2.33 15.91
C THR A 83 5.25 2.18 14.47
N TRP A 84 4.62 3.23 13.99
CA TRP A 84 3.89 3.28 12.72
C TRP A 84 4.30 4.46 11.86
N ASN A 85 4.39 4.22 10.55
CA ASN A 85 4.39 5.26 9.53
C ASN A 85 3.00 5.38 8.91
N TYR A 86 2.63 6.60 8.58
CA TYR A 86 1.35 6.94 7.96
C TYR A 86 1.64 7.55 6.60
N LEU A 87 1.33 6.80 5.54
CA LEU A 87 1.57 7.21 4.16
C LEU A 87 0.28 7.77 3.55
N GLN A 88 0.38 8.87 2.82
CA GLN A 88 -0.73 9.41 2.03
C GLN A 88 -0.50 9.09 0.57
N LEU A 89 -1.47 8.42 -0.07
CA LEU A 89 -1.56 8.28 -1.52
C LEU A 89 -2.80 9.05 -1.98
N GLY A 90 -2.57 10.13 -2.72
CA GLY A 90 -3.56 11.15 -3.06
C GLY A 90 -2.98 12.52 -2.79
#